data_AF-A0A7Y9B102-F1
#
_entry.id   AF-A0A7Y9B102-F1
#
_cell.length_a   1.000
_cell.length_b   1.000
_cell.length_c   1.000
_cell.angle_alpha   90.00
_cell.angle_beta   90.00
_cell.angle_gamma   90.00
#
_symmetry.space_group_name_H-M   'P 1'
#
loop_
_entity.id
_entity.type
_entity.pdbx_description
1 polymer ?
#
loop_
_entity_poly.entity_id
_entity_poly.type
_entity_poly.pdbx_seq_one_letter_code
_entity_poly.pdbx_strand_id
1 'polypeptide(L)'
;MKTIFDTQNLTFENVKYSLTVRRDSFSYEHKTKGVLNIKFDDLRHIHVTGYTNSNSSYTLTFYSLDTSKKSVDIMLDVNPYYEGHNIRETKSLLIAFAAHRLTSDFPNNIGDHVITIAQSLKEKQIKLRNDMIIGMKHEVNINDIRRVVCVAPGPVNNFAIYTSDKRRGLLDKPDMVVPVTSVSAPLLEAIMTKNTGHGIDFSHGNNWDQKTSEFIIPRFMDPGFFISEDGTFKEPWQEICYDRVCMYGYFVDALI
;
A
#
# COMPACT_ATOMS: atom_id res chain seq x y z
N MET A 1 -10.59 -0.55 -11.36
CA MET A 1 -10.41 -1.42 -10.20
C MET A 1 -11.77 -1.71 -9.60
N LYS A 2 -11.93 -2.91 -9.06
CA LYS A 2 -13.11 -3.29 -8.29
C LYS A 2 -12.77 -3.18 -6.82
N THR A 3 -13.63 -2.55 -6.03
CA THR A 3 -13.45 -2.52 -4.57
C THR A 3 -14.78 -2.68 -3.84
N ILE A 4 -14.77 -3.36 -2.69
CA ILE A 4 -15.95 -3.52 -1.83
C ILE A 4 -16.49 -2.20 -1.30
N PHE A 5 -15.64 -1.16 -1.24
CA PHE A 5 -16.03 0.16 -0.77
C PHE A 5 -16.96 0.90 -1.75
N ASP A 6 -17.13 0.39 -2.98
CA ASP A 6 -18.11 0.92 -3.93
C ASP A 6 -19.55 0.50 -3.59
N THR A 7 -19.71 -0.62 -2.88
CA THR A 7 -21.03 -1.19 -2.57
C THR A 7 -21.38 -1.14 -1.09
N GLN A 8 -20.39 -1.07 -0.21
CA GLN A 8 -20.63 -1.05 1.23
C GLN A 8 -19.55 -0.33 2.03
N ASN A 9 -19.95 0.14 3.22
CA ASN A 9 -19.04 0.60 4.25
C ASN A 9 -18.70 -0.56 5.18
N LEU A 10 -17.47 -0.60 5.70
CA LEU A 10 -17.07 -1.60 6.70
C LEU A 10 -17.09 -0.97 8.08
N THR A 11 -17.79 -1.60 9.03
CA THR A 11 -17.83 -1.16 10.43
C THR A 11 -17.26 -2.26 11.33
N PHE A 12 -16.33 -1.88 12.19
CA PHE A 12 -15.71 -2.74 13.19
C PHE A 12 -16.03 -2.19 14.57
N GLU A 13 -16.61 -3.05 15.41
CA GLU A 13 -16.99 -2.71 16.78
C GLU A 13 -15.99 -3.33 17.76
N ASN A 14 -15.37 -2.47 18.57
CA ASN A 14 -14.47 -2.87 19.64
C ASN A 14 -15.01 -2.34 20.99
N VAL A 15 -14.62 -3.00 22.08
CA VAL A 15 -14.95 -2.55 23.44
C VAL A 15 -14.52 -1.10 23.69
N LYS A 16 -13.46 -0.59 23.05
CA LYS A 16 -12.95 0.77 23.28
C LYS A 16 -13.30 1.78 22.18
N TYR A 17 -13.61 1.32 20.97
CA TYR A 17 -13.86 2.19 19.83
C TYR A 17 -14.74 1.50 18.78
N SER A 18 -15.33 2.29 17.89
CA SER A 18 -15.85 1.81 16.61
C SER A 18 -15.04 2.45 15.46
N LEU A 19 -14.83 1.69 14.40
CA LEU A 19 -14.21 2.15 13.16
C LEU A 19 -15.17 1.92 12.00
N THR A 20 -15.53 2.97 11.27
CA THR A 20 -16.24 2.84 9.98
C THR A 20 -15.35 3.32 8.86
N VAL A 21 -15.00 2.44 7.93
CA VAL A 21 -14.23 2.71 6.72
C VAL A 21 -15.20 2.84 5.53
N ARG A 22 -15.03 3.91 4.76
CA ARG A 22 -15.82 4.25 3.58
C ARG A 22 -14.89 4.45 2.38
N ARG A 23 -15.45 4.58 1.18
CA ARG A 23 -14.70 4.81 -0.06
C ARG A 23 -13.72 5.99 0.00
N ASP A 24 -14.14 7.10 0.61
CA ASP A 24 -13.43 8.39 0.56
C ASP A 24 -13.00 8.91 1.94
N SER A 25 -13.29 8.16 3.00
CA SER A 25 -13.18 8.62 4.37
C SER A 25 -13.21 7.49 5.39
N PHE A 26 -12.89 7.82 6.64
CA PHE A 26 -13.20 6.95 7.77
C PHE A 26 -13.64 7.77 8.99
N SER A 27 -14.38 7.10 9.87
CA SER A 27 -14.72 7.61 11.20
C SER A 27 -14.22 6.65 12.28
N TYR A 28 -13.57 7.18 13.30
CA TYR A 28 -13.07 6.45 14.46
C TYR A 28 -13.64 7.10 15.72
N GLU A 29 -14.55 6.42 16.40
CA GLU A 29 -15.17 6.89 17.64
C GLU A 29 -14.60 6.11 18.82
N HIS A 30 -13.80 6.78 19.65
CA HIS A 30 -13.22 6.18 20.84
C HIS A 30 -13.96 6.65 22.08
N LYS A 31 -14.37 5.70 22.93
CA LYS A 31 -15.26 5.95 24.09
C LYS A 31 -14.83 7.09 25.01
N THR A 32 -13.52 7.33 25.14
CA THR A 32 -12.96 8.40 25.98
C THR A 32 -12.17 9.47 25.24
N LYS A 33 -11.90 9.30 23.94
CA LYS A 33 -11.06 10.24 23.16
C LYS A 33 -11.87 11.04 22.13
N GLY A 34 -13.17 10.79 22.04
CA GLY A 34 -14.07 11.46 21.12
C GLY A 34 -14.08 10.82 19.72
N VAL A 35 -14.61 11.58 18.77
CA VAL A 35 -14.81 11.14 17.38
C VAL A 35 -13.78 11.80 16.48
N LEU A 36 -13.14 10.99 15.64
CA LEU A 36 -12.27 11.43 14.56
C LEU A 36 -12.95 11.11 13.24
N ASN A 37 -13.14 12.12 12.39
CA ASN A 37 -13.63 11.96 11.02
C ASN A 37 -12.57 12.50 10.07
N ILE A 38 -12.06 11.65 9.17
CA ILE A 38 -11.00 12.03 8.24
C ILE A 38 -11.44 11.67 6.83
N LYS A 39 -11.41 12.66 5.93
CA LYS A 39 -11.49 12.45 4.49
C LYS A 39 -10.11 12.09 3.95
N PHE A 40 -10.04 11.15 3.03
CA PHE A 40 -8.77 10.76 2.41
C PHE A 40 -8.15 11.90 1.59
N ASP A 41 -8.96 12.79 1.03
CA ASP A 41 -8.50 14.01 0.35
C ASP A 41 -7.73 14.96 1.28
N ASP A 42 -7.98 14.92 2.59
CA ASP A 42 -7.28 15.77 3.57
C ASP A 42 -5.93 15.18 3.99
N LEU A 43 -5.59 13.96 3.53
CA LEU A 43 -4.40 13.22 3.92
C LEU A 43 -3.26 13.35 2.89
N ARG A 44 -2.08 13.66 3.42
CA ARG A 44 -0.83 13.56 2.68
C ARG A 44 -0.37 12.11 2.56
N HIS A 45 -0.29 11.42 3.70
CA HIS A 45 0.08 10.01 3.79
C HIS A 45 -0.34 9.41 5.14
N ILE A 46 -0.38 8.08 5.17
CA ILE A 46 -0.57 7.27 6.38
C ILE A 46 0.74 6.54 6.65
N HIS A 47 1.28 6.70 7.85
CA HIS A 47 2.40 5.89 8.34
C HIS A 47 1.89 4.82 9.28
N VAL A 48 2.44 3.60 9.20
CA VAL A 48 2.00 2.48 10.03
C VAL A 48 3.21 1.87 10.74
N THR A 49 3.12 1.79 12.07
CA THR A 49 4.18 1.24 12.92
C THR A 49 3.80 -0.14 13.44
N GLY A 50 4.77 -1.07 13.46
CA GLY A 50 4.58 -2.47 13.88
C GLY A 50 3.98 -3.38 12.81
N TYR A 51 3.36 -2.81 11.77
CA TYR A 51 2.56 -3.56 10.79
C TYR A 51 3.27 -4.70 10.09
N THR A 52 4.59 -4.63 9.92
CA THR A 52 5.36 -5.65 9.20
C THR A 52 6.16 -6.58 10.10
N ASN A 53 6.23 -6.27 11.40
CA ASN A 53 7.13 -6.93 12.35
C ASN A 53 6.40 -7.41 13.60
N SER A 54 5.07 -7.22 13.68
CA SER A 54 4.23 -7.79 14.73
C SER A 54 2.92 -8.32 14.16
N ASN A 55 2.32 -9.28 14.87
CA ASN A 55 0.96 -9.76 14.64
C ASN A 55 0.05 -9.35 15.81
N SER A 56 0.08 -8.06 16.14
CA SER A 56 -0.57 -7.47 17.31
C SER A 56 -1.44 -6.27 16.87
N SER A 57 -1.59 -5.29 17.75
CA SER A 57 -2.10 -3.96 17.39
C SER A 57 -1.09 -3.16 16.59
N TYR A 58 -1.58 -2.24 15.77
CA TYR A 58 -0.77 -1.34 14.95
C TYR A 58 -1.14 0.11 15.18
N THR A 59 -0.13 0.99 15.19
CA THR A 59 -0.35 2.43 15.25
C THR A 59 -0.38 2.98 13.83
N LEU A 60 -1.47 3.66 13.49
CA LEU A 60 -1.61 4.41 12.25
C LEU A 60 -1.50 5.90 12.58
N THR A 61 -0.51 6.56 11.97
CA THR A 61 -0.29 8.01 12.07
C THR A 61 -0.75 8.67 10.78
N PHE A 62 -1.70 9.57 10.90
CA PHE A 62 -2.29 10.33 9.79
C PHE A 62 -1.64 11.70 9.69
N TYR A 63 -1.05 11.99 8.54
CA TYR A 63 -0.48 13.30 8.25
C TYR A 63 -1.37 14.07 7.30
N SER A 64 -1.84 15.24 7.73
CA SER A 64 -2.66 16.10 6.89
C SER A 64 -1.87 16.71 5.73
N LEU A 65 -2.58 17.02 4.64
CA LEU A 65 -2.11 17.93 3.59
C LEU A 65 -1.78 19.32 4.16
N ASP A 66 -2.57 19.80 5.13
CA ASP A 66 -2.27 21.01 5.90
C ASP A 66 -1.12 20.71 6.87
N THR A 67 0.08 21.16 6.51
CA THR A 67 1.30 20.94 7.30
C THR A 67 1.31 21.66 8.64
N SER A 68 0.38 22.59 8.90
CA SER A 68 0.24 23.25 10.19
C SER A 68 -0.48 22.36 11.22
N LYS A 69 -1.28 21.40 10.76
CA LYS A 69 -1.99 20.46 11.63
C LYS A 69 -1.04 19.39 12.16
N LYS A 70 -1.18 19.08 13.45
CA LYS A 70 -0.49 17.94 14.07
C LYS A 70 -0.99 16.64 13.44
N SER A 71 -0.10 15.65 13.36
CA SER A 71 -0.50 14.29 13.03
C SER A 71 -1.42 13.72 14.11
N VAL A 72 -2.30 12.81 13.71
CA VAL A 72 -3.21 12.11 14.60
C VAL A 72 -2.86 10.63 14.58
N ASP A 73 -2.85 10.00 15.75
CA ASP A 73 -2.58 8.58 15.90
C ASP A 73 -3.85 7.85 16.32
N ILE A 74 -4.12 6.72 15.68
CA ILE A 74 -5.07 5.71 16.19
C ILE A 74 -4.38 4.36 16.28
N MET A 75 -4.92 3.48 17.13
CA MET A 75 -4.44 2.10 17.25
C MET A 75 -5.56 1.16 16.83
N LEU A 76 -5.26 0.30 15.87
CA LEU A 76 -6.19 -0.68 15.29
C LEU A 76 -5.72 -2.10 15.55
N ASP A 77 -6.61 -3.05 15.29
CA ASP A 77 -6.40 -4.49 15.48
C ASP A 77 -5.97 -4.81 16.93
N VAL A 78 -6.60 -4.15 17.90
CA VAL A 78 -6.20 -4.23 19.32
C VAL A 78 -6.50 -5.57 19.97
N ASN A 79 -7.47 -6.30 19.43
CA ASN A 79 -7.77 -7.66 19.86
C ASN A 79 -6.87 -8.61 19.07
N PRO A 80 -6.14 -9.52 19.72
CA PRO A 80 -5.27 -10.45 19.02
C PRO A 80 -6.09 -11.46 18.20
N TYR A 81 -5.59 -11.79 17.01
CA TYR A 81 -6.08 -12.89 16.19
C TYR A 81 -4.95 -13.90 15.99
N TYR A 82 -5.16 -15.13 16.46
CA TYR A 82 -4.10 -16.15 16.54
C TYR A 82 -4.13 -17.16 15.39
N GLU A 83 -5.19 -17.18 14.58
CA GLU A 83 -5.35 -18.13 13.47
C GLU A 83 -4.77 -17.59 12.15
N GLY A 84 -4.29 -16.35 12.11
CA GLY A 84 -3.73 -15.73 10.91
C GLY A 84 -3.21 -14.32 11.14
N HIS A 85 -3.13 -13.52 10.07
CA HIS A 85 -2.73 -12.12 10.19
C HIS A 85 -3.80 -11.27 10.90
N ASN A 86 -3.42 -10.63 12.01
CA ASN A 86 -4.29 -9.75 12.78
C ASN A 86 -4.42 -8.36 12.14
N ILE A 87 -5.00 -8.27 10.94
CA ILE A 87 -4.89 -7.06 10.08
C ILE A 87 -6.21 -6.52 9.57
N ARG A 88 -7.33 -7.07 10.02
CA ARG A 88 -8.66 -6.83 9.44
C ARG A 88 -9.01 -5.34 9.40
N GLU A 89 -8.78 -4.63 10.49
CA GLU A 89 -9.10 -3.20 10.60
C GLU A 89 -8.08 -2.35 9.82
N THR A 90 -6.78 -2.56 10.08
CA THR A 90 -5.71 -1.79 9.43
C THR A 90 -5.71 -1.98 7.92
N LYS A 91 -5.82 -3.23 7.44
CA LYS A 91 -5.86 -3.52 6.00
C LYS A 91 -7.04 -2.84 5.34
N SER A 92 -8.24 -2.97 5.92
CA SER A 92 -9.45 -2.35 5.36
C SER A 92 -9.28 -0.85 5.15
N LEU A 93 -8.74 -0.15 6.15
CA LEU A 93 -8.49 1.29 6.06
C LEU A 93 -7.43 1.63 5.02
N LEU A 94 -6.32 0.87 4.99
CA LEU A 94 -5.22 1.10 4.06
C LEU A 94 -5.60 0.85 2.60
N ILE A 95 -6.40 -0.18 2.34
CA ILE A 95 -6.92 -0.53 1.02
C ILE A 95 -7.96 0.50 0.56
N ALA A 96 -8.85 0.97 1.44
CA ALA A 96 -9.77 2.07 1.10
C ALA A 96 -9.00 3.35 0.74
N PHE A 97 -7.98 3.72 1.52
CA PHE A 97 -7.14 4.88 1.22
C PHE A 97 -6.39 4.73 -0.11
N ALA A 98 -5.84 3.55 -0.39
CA ALA A 98 -5.14 3.27 -1.63
C ALA A 98 -6.10 3.29 -2.84
N ALA A 99 -7.27 2.68 -2.71
CA ALA A 99 -8.34 2.72 -3.69
C ALA A 99 -8.73 4.17 -4.02
N HIS A 100 -9.00 4.99 -3.00
CA HIS A 100 -9.31 6.41 -3.21
C HIS A 100 -8.20 7.16 -3.97
N ARG A 101 -6.93 6.90 -3.61
CA ARG A 101 -5.78 7.58 -4.23
C ARG A 101 -5.48 7.11 -5.64
N LEU A 102 -5.66 5.82 -5.93
CA LEU A 102 -5.38 5.21 -7.23
C LEU A 102 -6.54 5.39 -8.21
N THR A 103 -7.74 5.74 -7.73
CA THR A 103 -8.97 5.97 -8.51
C THR A 103 -9.56 4.70 -9.14
N SER A 104 -10.84 4.75 -9.51
CA SER A 104 -11.57 3.63 -10.12
C SER A 104 -10.96 3.15 -11.44
N ASP A 105 -10.20 3.97 -12.15
CA ASP A 105 -9.62 3.59 -13.45
C ASP A 105 -8.32 2.77 -13.31
N PHE A 106 -7.74 2.67 -12.11
CA PHE A 106 -6.56 1.84 -11.87
C PHE A 106 -6.85 0.36 -12.21
N PRO A 107 -5.92 -0.39 -12.82
CA PRO A 107 -4.55 0.00 -13.17
C PRO A 107 -4.43 0.48 -14.63
N ASN A 108 -5.53 0.86 -15.28
CA ASN A 108 -5.55 1.22 -16.70
C ASN A 108 -5.09 2.67 -16.96
N ASN A 109 -5.09 3.52 -15.93
CA ASN A 109 -4.71 4.93 -15.99
C ASN A 109 -3.34 5.23 -15.33
N ILE A 110 -2.48 4.21 -15.18
CA ILE A 110 -1.14 4.41 -14.61
C ILE A 110 -0.39 5.41 -15.49
N GLY A 111 -0.04 6.55 -14.90
CA GLY A 111 0.68 7.64 -15.57
C GLY A 111 -0.16 8.90 -15.82
N ASP A 112 -1.49 8.75 -15.87
CA ASP A 112 -2.43 9.79 -16.33
C ASP A 112 -2.68 10.89 -15.29
N HIS A 113 -2.46 10.59 -14.01
CA HIS A 113 -2.79 11.48 -12.90
C HIS A 113 -1.63 11.71 -11.95
N VAL A 114 -1.62 12.89 -11.32
CA VAL A 114 -0.67 13.21 -10.26
C VAL A 114 -1.13 12.59 -8.96
N ILE A 115 -0.43 11.54 -8.52
CA ILE A 115 -0.72 10.88 -7.24
C ILE A 115 0.50 10.92 -6.32
N THR A 116 0.27 11.18 -5.02
CA THR A 116 1.34 11.00 -4.02
C THR A 116 1.34 9.53 -3.61
N ILE A 117 2.49 8.87 -3.82
CA ILE A 117 2.61 7.42 -3.62
C ILE A 117 3.34 7.07 -2.32
N ALA A 118 4.22 7.94 -1.83
CA ALA A 118 4.96 7.74 -0.58
C ALA A 118 5.61 9.03 -0.07
N GLN A 119 6.21 8.96 1.12
CA GLN A 119 7.06 10.02 1.67
C GLN A 119 8.29 9.42 2.37
N SER A 120 9.48 9.98 2.12
CA SER A 120 10.72 9.62 2.83
C SER A 120 11.52 10.84 3.25
N LEU A 121 12.47 10.67 4.18
CA LEU A 121 13.36 11.77 4.59
C LEU A 121 14.22 12.28 3.43
N LYS A 122 14.69 11.36 2.57
CA LYS A 122 15.60 11.61 1.44
C LYS A 122 14.87 12.25 0.26
N GLU A 123 13.72 11.69 -0.13
CA GLU A 123 12.97 12.12 -1.32
C GLU A 123 11.87 13.14 -1.01
N LYS A 124 11.59 13.41 0.28
CA LYS A 124 10.40 14.16 0.71
C LYS A 124 9.13 13.47 0.19
N GLN A 125 8.23 14.19 -0.49
CA GLN A 125 7.08 13.57 -1.14
C GLN A 125 7.52 12.89 -2.43
N ILE A 126 7.04 11.67 -2.64
CA ILE A 126 7.24 10.90 -3.87
C ILE A 126 5.90 10.86 -4.60
N LYS A 127 5.90 11.28 -5.87
CA LYS A 127 4.69 11.37 -6.70
C LYS A 127 4.87 10.63 -8.02
N LEU A 128 3.79 10.07 -8.55
CA LEU A 128 3.71 9.71 -9.97
C LEU A 128 3.09 10.91 -10.71
N ARG A 129 3.71 11.35 -11.81
CA ARG A 129 3.20 12.41 -12.70
C ARG A 129 3.76 12.21 -14.10
N ASN A 130 2.89 12.09 -15.11
CA ASN A 130 3.27 11.95 -16.51
C ASN A 130 4.30 10.82 -16.71
N ASP A 131 3.95 9.60 -16.29
CA ASP A 131 4.83 8.43 -16.32
C ASP A 131 6.13 8.52 -15.51
N MET A 132 6.33 9.58 -14.72
CA MET A 132 7.53 9.74 -13.90
C MET A 132 7.21 9.55 -12.42
N ILE A 133 7.93 8.65 -11.75
CA ILE A 133 8.03 8.64 -10.29
C ILE A 133 9.07 9.68 -9.90
N ILE A 134 8.65 10.75 -9.23
CA ILE A 134 9.45 11.93 -8.92
C ILE A 134 9.55 12.09 -7.40
N GLY A 135 10.78 12.12 -6.90
CA GLY A 135 11.15 12.57 -5.56
C GLY A 135 11.99 13.85 -5.61
N MET A 136 12.44 14.33 -4.45
CA MET A 136 13.31 15.51 -4.38
C MET A 136 14.67 15.31 -5.06
N LYS A 137 15.21 14.10 -5.08
CA LYS A 137 16.57 13.82 -5.59
C LYS A 137 16.61 12.97 -6.84
N HIS A 138 15.61 12.12 -7.04
CA HIS A 138 15.58 11.15 -8.13
C HIS A 138 14.25 11.24 -8.87
N GLU A 139 14.31 10.94 -10.17
CA GLU A 139 13.16 10.72 -11.01
C GLU A 139 13.40 9.47 -11.85
N VAL A 140 12.36 8.66 -12.04
CA VAL A 140 12.42 7.42 -12.83
C VAL A 140 11.18 7.34 -13.70
N ASN A 141 11.36 7.14 -15.01
CA ASN A 141 10.24 6.83 -15.89
C ASN A 141 9.74 5.42 -15.61
N ILE A 142 8.44 5.26 -15.41
CA ILE A 142 7.84 3.96 -15.08
C ILE A 142 8.07 2.93 -16.17
N ASN A 143 8.17 3.33 -17.45
CA ASN A 143 8.38 2.43 -18.58
C ASN A 143 9.82 1.90 -18.67
N ASP A 144 10.75 2.58 -18.00
CA ASP A 144 12.16 2.16 -17.93
C ASP A 144 12.42 1.19 -16.77
N ILE A 145 11.46 1.01 -15.85
CA ILE A 145 11.62 0.11 -14.70
C ILE A 145 11.74 -1.33 -15.19
N ARG A 146 12.85 -1.99 -14.83
CA ARG A 146 13.16 -3.39 -15.16
C ARG A 146 13.22 -4.31 -13.95
N ARG A 147 13.46 -3.78 -12.75
CA ARG A 147 13.40 -4.53 -11.49
C ARG A 147 12.87 -3.65 -10.37
N VAL A 148 12.06 -4.24 -9.51
CA VAL A 148 11.75 -3.70 -8.19
C VAL A 148 11.98 -4.80 -7.19
N VAL A 149 12.77 -4.51 -6.16
CA VAL A 149 13.07 -5.44 -5.07
C VAL A 149 12.49 -4.87 -3.78
N CYS A 150 11.69 -5.66 -3.08
CA CYS A 150 11.22 -5.30 -1.75
C CYS A 150 12.29 -5.66 -0.72
N VAL A 151 12.91 -4.63 -0.13
CA VAL A 151 13.92 -4.75 0.92
C VAL A 151 13.24 -4.41 2.25
N ALA A 152 13.03 -5.43 3.08
CA ALA A 152 12.26 -5.31 4.32
C ALA A 152 13.11 -5.62 5.57
N PRO A 153 14.00 -4.71 6.01
CA PRO A 153 14.87 -4.93 7.17
C PRO A 153 14.15 -4.77 8.52
N GLY A 154 12.84 -4.50 8.52
CA GLY A 154 12.01 -4.40 9.72
C GLY A 154 11.36 -3.03 9.85
N PRO A 155 11.94 -2.04 10.59
CA PRO A 155 11.20 -0.82 10.96
C PRO A 155 10.77 0.06 9.78
N VAL A 156 11.53 0.04 8.69
CA VAL A 156 11.23 0.79 7.46
C VAL A 156 11.52 -0.11 6.27
N ASN A 157 10.47 -0.54 5.58
CA ASN A 157 10.58 -1.37 4.39
C ASN A 157 10.51 -0.49 3.15
N ASN A 158 11.32 -0.81 2.14
CA ASN A 158 11.42 -0.02 0.93
C ASN A 158 11.43 -0.90 -0.32
N PHE A 159 10.89 -0.36 -1.39
CA PHE A 159 11.09 -0.83 -2.75
C PHE A 159 12.33 -0.16 -3.34
N ALA A 160 13.28 -0.97 -3.77
CA ALA A 160 14.46 -0.57 -4.53
C ALA A 160 14.13 -0.70 -6.02
N ILE A 161 14.11 0.42 -6.75
CA ILE A 161 13.72 0.51 -8.16
C ILE A 161 14.98 0.55 -9.03
N TYR A 162 15.01 -0.26 -10.09
CA TYR A 162 16.11 -0.32 -11.05
C TYR A 162 15.58 -0.26 -12.48
N THR A 163 16.26 0.53 -13.31
CA THR A 163 16.03 0.68 -14.76
C THR A 163 16.88 -0.28 -15.59
N SER A 164 17.83 -0.96 -14.95
CA SER A 164 18.68 -2.00 -15.53
C SER A 164 18.23 -3.38 -15.08
N ASP A 165 18.09 -4.31 -16.01
CA ASP A 165 17.87 -5.75 -15.77
C ASP A 165 19.12 -6.42 -15.15
N LYS A 166 20.31 -5.89 -15.44
CA LYS A 166 21.58 -6.42 -14.94
C LYS A 166 21.77 -6.15 -13.45
N ARG A 167 21.91 -7.22 -12.67
CA ARG A 167 22.38 -7.19 -11.28
C ARG A 167 23.91 -7.02 -11.25
N ARG A 168 24.41 -5.94 -10.63
CA ARG A 168 25.85 -5.64 -10.53
C ARG A 168 26.49 -6.11 -9.21
N GLY A 169 25.96 -7.19 -8.62
CA GLY A 169 26.45 -7.74 -7.34
C GLY A 169 26.51 -6.68 -6.24
N LEU A 170 27.64 -6.57 -5.55
CA LEU A 170 27.87 -5.60 -4.47
C LEU A 170 27.77 -4.12 -4.89
N LEU A 171 27.78 -3.81 -6.20
CA LEU A 171 27.66 -2.45 -6.74
C LEU A 171 26.26 -2.15 -7.29
N ASP A 172 25.30 -3.06 -7.12
CA ASP A 172 23.94 -2.91 -7.62
C ASP A 172 23.15 -1.91 -6.77
N LYS A 173 23.20 -0.63 -7.17
CA LYS A 173 22.48 0.46 -6.50
C LYS A 173 21.15 0.73 -7.20
N PRO A 174 20.05 0.93 -6.45
CA PRO A 174 18.79 1.33 -7.04
C PRO A 174 18.87 2.75 -7.59
N ASP A 175 18.19 2.97 -8.71
CA ASP A 175 17.97 4.30 -9.29
C ASP A 175 17.07 5.15 -8.40
N MET A 176 16.13 4.52 -7.69
CA MET A 176 15.27 5.17 -6.70
C MET A 176 14.87 4.21 -5.57
N VAL A 177 14.66 4.76 -4.37
CA VAL A 177 14.13 4.02 -3.22
C VAL A 177 12.81 4.64 -2.79
N VAL A 178 11.76 3.82 -2.76
CA VAL A 178 10.39 4.24 -2.40
C VAL A 178 9.92 3.44 -1.19
N PRO A 179 9.42 4.08 -0.12
CA PRO A 179 8.84 3.36 1.02
C PRO A 179 7.69 2.44 0.62
N VAL A 180 7.57 1.31 1.31
CA VAL A 180 6.40 0.43 1.19
C VAL A 180 5.20 1.09 1.87
N THR A 181 4.12 1.28 1.10
CA THR A 181 2.86 1.86 1.55
C THR A 181 1.70 1.15 0.84
N SER A 182 0.46 1.42 1.25
CA SER A 182 -0.71 0.86 0.56
C SER A 182 -0.91 1.39 -0.85
N VAL A 183 -0.31 2.54 -1.21
CA VAL A 183 -0.38 3.10 -2.57
C VAL A 183 0.80 2.60 -3.42
N SER A 184 2.02 2.64 -2.88
CA SER A 184 3.22 2.26 -3.63
C SER A 184 3.30 0.77 -3.94
N ALA A 185 2.78 -0.11 -3.08
CA ALA A 185 2.82 -1.55 -3.29
C ALA A 185 2.04 -2.00 -4.54
N PRO A 186 0.71 -1.76 -4.64
CA PRO A 186 -0.05 -2.17 -5.83
C PRO A 186 0.40 -1.42 -7.10
N LEU A 187 0.81 -0.15 -6.99
CA LEU A 187 1.29 0.61 -8.12
C LEU A 187 2.56 0.02 -8.73
N LEU A 188 3.56 -0.28 -7.89
CA LEU A 188 4.83 -0.84 -8.38
C LEU A 188 4.69 -2.30 -8.83
N GLU A 189 3.78 -3.07 -8.22
CA GLU A 189 3.44 -4.42 -8.70
C GLU A 189 2.84 -4.37 -10.11
N ALA A 190 1.88 -3.47 -10.36
CA ALA A 190 1.31 -3.28 -11.69
C ALA A 190 2.35 -2.83 -12.72
N ILE A 191 3.15 -1.80 -12.41
CA ILE A 191 4.20 -1.30 -13.31
C ILE A 191 5.21 -2.39 -13.65
N MET A 192 5.71 -3.12 -12.65
CA MET A 192 6.68 -4.19 -12.87
C MET A 192 6.14 -5.30 -13.76
N THR A 193 4.92 -5.74 -13.46
CA THR A 193 4.30 -6.85 -14.18
C THR A 193 3.96 -6.44 -15.62
N LYS A 194 3.46 -5.21 -15.82
CA LYS A 194 3.25 -4.64 -17.15
C LYS A 194 4.55 -4.59 -17.98
N ASN A 195 5.67 -4.18 -17.37
CA ASN A 195 6.92 -4.01 -18.09
C ASN A 195 7.68 -5.30 -18.36
N THR A 196 7.51 -6.31 -17.51
CA THR A 196 8.42 -7.47 -17.50
C THR A 196 7.72 -8.83 -17.49
N GLY A 197 6.39 -8.87 -17.31
CA GLY A 197 5.66 -10.11 -17.04
C GLY A 197 5.88 -10.68 -15.64
N HIS A 198 6.67 -10.00 -14.80
CA HIS A 198 6.98 -10.42 -13.43
C HIS A 198 6.68 -9.29 -12.44
N GLY A 199 6.13 -9.65 -11.28
CA GLY A 199 5.89 -8.71 -10.19
C GLY A 199 7.17 -8.31 -9.44
N ILE A 200 7.00 -7.61 -8.33
CA ILE A 200 8.08 -7.22 -7.41
C ILE A 200 8.84 -8.46 -6.90
N ASP A 201 10.15 -8.36 -6.77
CA ASP A 201 10.97 -9.39 -6.12
C ASP A 201 10.85 -9.26 -4.58
N PHE A 202 10.08 -10.16 -3.98
CA PHE A 202 9.91 -10.27 -2.52
C PHE A 202 10.87 -11.28 -1.86
N SER A 203 11.89 -11.77 -2.57
CA SER A 203 12.81 -12.79 -2.04
C SER A 203 13.73 -12.29 -0.91
N HIS A 204 13.74 -10.98 -0.62
CA HIS A 204 14.59 -10.38 0.40
C HIS A 204 13.79 -10.04 1.66
N GLY A 205 13.96 -10.84 2.71
CA GLY A 205 13.44 -10.52 4.04
C GLY A 205 14.40 -9.67 4.88
N ASN A 206 14.39 -9.86 6.20
CA ASN A 206 15.17 -9.03 7.12
C ASN A 206 16.58 -9.56 7.42
N ASN A 207 16.98 -10.70 6.83
CA ASN A 207 18.24 -11.43 7.10
C ASN A 207 18.37 -12.03 8.51
N TRP A 208 17.28 -12.07 9.28
CA TRP A 208 17.23 -12.68 10.60
C TRP A 208 16.20 -13.82 10.59
N ASP A 209 14.96 -13.52 10.95
CA ASP A 209 13.87 -14.49 11.09
C ASP A 209 12.88 -14.49 9.91
N GLN A 210 12.81 -13.39 9.15
CA GLN A 210 11.99 -13.30 7.94
C GLN A 210 12.88 -13.56 6.71
N LYS A 211 12.69 -14.71 6.06
CA LYS A 211 13.46 -15.09 4.86
C LYS A 211 13.06 -14.30 3.62
N THR A 212 11.77 -13.97 3.49
CA THR A 212 11.20 -13.21 2.37
C THR A 212 10.44 -12.01 2.92
N SER A 213 10.14 -11.04 2.05
CA SER A 213 9.29 -9.89 2.35
C SER A 213 7.85 -10.07 1.84
N GLU A 214 7.44 -11.30 1.56
CA GLU A 214 6.11 -11.61 1.00
C GLU A 214 4.96 -11.21 1.93
N PHE A 215 5.21 -11.07 3.23
CA PHE A 215 4.22 -10.54 4.19
C PHE A 215 3.71 -9.14 3.84
N ILE A 216 4.39 -8.39 2.95
CA ILE A 216 3.91 -7.12 2.42
C ILE A 216 2.65 -7.32 1.56
N ILE A 217 2.55 -8.42 0.82
CA ILE A 217 1.44 -8.71 -0.09
C ILE A 217 0.10 -8.82 0.66
N PRO A 218 -0.08 -9.71 1.66
CA PRO A 218 -1.33 -9.81 2.39
C PRO A 218 -1.65 -8.55 3.21
N ARG A 219 -0.72 -7.63 3.40
CA ARG A 219 -0.90 -6.41 4.21
C ARG A 219 -1.26 -5.17 3.40
N PHE A 220 -0.66 -4.99 2.23
CA PHE A 220 -0.76 -3.74 1.47
C PHE A 220 -1.46 -3.87 0.11
N MET A 221 -1.75 -5.09 -0.35
CA MET A 221 -2.39 -5.32 -1.65
C MET A 221 -3.71 -6.06 -1.54
N ASP A 222 -4.61 -5.75 -2.47
CA ASP A 222 -5.89 -6.40 -2.66
C ASP A 222 -6.02 -6.74 -4.15
N PRO A 223 -6.50 -7.95 -4.53
CA PRO A 223 -6.60 -8.36 -5.93
C PRO A 223 -7.56 -7.47 -6.72
N GLY A 224 -8.55 -6.84 -6.07
CA GLY A 224 -9.47 -5.89 -6.70
C GLY A 224 -8.78 -4.72 -7.40
N PHE A 225 -7.54 -4.37 -6.99
CA PHE A 225 -6.73 -3.36 -7.66
C PHE A 225 -6.35 -3.70 -9.10
N PHE A 226 -6.31 -4.98 -9.47
CA PHE A 226 -5.82 -5.42 -10.77
C PHE A 226 -6.92 -5.88 -11.72
N ILE A 227 -8.19 -5.70 -11.37
CA ILE A 227 -9.34 -6.05 -12.22
C ILE A 227 -10.14 -4.80 -12.53
N SER A 228 -10.71 -4.68 -13.73
CA SER A 228 -11.58 -3.52 -14.05
C SER A 228 -12.87 -3.55 -13.23
N GLU A 229 -13.55 -2.41 -13.15
CA GLU A 229 -14.79 -2.27 -12.37
C GLU A 229 -15.88 -3.27 -12.80
N ASP A 230 -15.95 -3.56 -14.10
CA ASP A 230 -16.85 -4.56 -14.70
C ASP A 230 -16.44 -6.01 -14.44
N GLY A 231 -15.35 -6.25 -13.71
CA GLY A 231 -14.84 -7.58 -13.40
C GLY A 231 -14.01 -8.22 -14.52
N THR A 232 -13.55 -7.44 -15.51
CA THR A 232 -12.72 -7.96 -16.61
C THR A 232 -11.26 -7.51 -16.50
N PHE A 233 -10.36 -8.31 -17.08
CA PHE A 233 -8.98 -7.90 -17.35
C PHE A 233 -8.91 -7.27 -18.75
N LYS A 234 -8.35 -6.06 -18.85
CA LYS A 234 -8.12 -5.39 -20.13
C LYS A 234 -6.82 -5.82 -20.79
N GLU A 235 -5.86 -6.27 -19.99
CA GLU A 235 -4.52 -6.66 -20.45
C GLU A 235 -4.05 -7.92 -19.70
N PRO A 236 -3.32 -8.86 -20.35
CA PRO A 236 -2.92 -10.13 -19.72
C PRO A 236 -2.10 -10.00 -18.44
N TRP A 237 -1.27 -8.96 -18.31
CA TRP A 237 -0.45 -8.75 -17.12
C TRP A 237 -1.28 -8.46 -15.86
N GLN A 238 -2.52 -8.01 -16.02
CA GLN A 238 -3.43 -7.73 -14.91
C GLN A 238 -3.85 -9.02 -14.19
N GLU A 239 -4.12 -10.08 -14.95
CA GLU A 239 -4.45 -11.41 -14.43
C GLU A 239 -3.26 -11.97 -13.62
N ILE A 240 -2.02 -11.77 -14.12
CA ILE A 240 -0.80 -12.17 -13.39
C ILE A 240 -0.72 -11.49 -12.02
N CYS A 241 -0.96 -10.18 -11.95
CA CYS A 241 -1.00 -9.47 -10.67
C CYS A 241 -2.13 -9.98 -9.76
N TYR A 242 -3.33 -10.15 -10.32
CA TYR A 242 -4.51 -10.62 -9.61
C TYR A 242 -4.26 -11.98 -8.96
N ASP A 243 -3.86 -12.97 -9.75
CA ASP A 243 -3.62 -14.35 -9.30
C ASP A 243 -2.57 -14.40 -8.20
N ARG A 244 -1.47 -13.66 -8.38
CA ARG A 244 -0.39 -13.61 -7.42
C ARG A 244 -0.83 -13.05 -6.07
N VAL A 245 -1.68 -12.03 -6.04
CA VAL A 245 -2.21 -11.50 -4.78
C VAL A 245 -3.28 -12.44 -4.19
N CYS A 246 -4.11 -13.05 -5.03
CA CYS A 246 -5.12 -14.03 -4.63
C CYS A 246 -4.51 -15.24 -3.91
N MET A 247 -3.33 -15.71 -4.31
CA MET A 247 -2.61 -16.82 -3.67
C MET A 247 -2.38 -16.63 -2.16
N TYR A 248 -2.36 -15.39 -1.66
CA TYR A 248 -2.16 -15.13 -0.24
C TYR A 248 -3.46 -15.16 0.57
N GLY A 249 -4.64 -15.00 -0.04
CA GLY A 249 -5.93 -15.23 0.63
C GLY A 249 -6.38 -14.18 1.66
N TYR A 250 -5.71 -13.03 1.78
CA TYR A 250 -6.02 -11.98 2.78
C TYR A 250 -6.73 -10.75 2.20
N PHE A 251 -7.51 -10.87 1.13
CA PHE A 251 -8.21 -9.71 0.55
C PHE A 251 -9.38 -9.24 1.43
N VAL A 252 -9.71 -7.94 1.38
CA VAL A 252 -10.60 -7.30 2.36
C VAL A 252 -11.94 -8.04 2.49
N ASP A 253 -12.52 -8.46 1.37
CA ASP A 253 -13.81 -9.16 1.32
C ASP A 253 -13.81 -10.49 2.08
N ALA A 254 -12.68 -11.19 2.12
CA ALA A 254 -12.52 -12.44 2.87
C ALA A 254 -12.22 -12.24 4.36
N LEU A 255 -11.92 -11.01 4.78
CA LEU A 255 -11.61 -10.70 6.18
C LEU A 255 -12.84 -10.23 6.96
N ILE A 256 -13.98 -10.02 6.30
CA ILE A 256 -15.22 -9.50 6.89
C ILE A 256 -16.05 -10.62 7.52
#